data_AF-A7TH53-F1
#
_entry.id   AF-A7TH53-F1
#
_cell.length_a   1.000
_cell.length_b   1.000
_cell.length_c   1.000
_cell.angle_alpha   90.00
_cell.angle_beta   90.00
_cell.angle_gamma   90.00
#
_symmetry.space_group_name_H-M   'P 1'
#
loop_
_entity.id
_entity.type
_entity.pdbx_description
1 polymer ?
#
loop_
_entity_poly.entity_id
_entity_poly.type
_entity_poly.pdbx_seq_one_letter_code
_entity_poly.pdbx_strand_id
1 'polypeptide(L)'
;MSNGNDNIDVVTVPKTGKSGIYEDHSLFEICYKKLSNSWNNFKNSMFEETNGHKMFNTPYNSAISANVNASGVSHVVAAPNGIKSTKDKYRDTESFETFTSESCCSIETPIARRRQTIITAWQLTSMVLCLIFFLFSISIPLFWFISIPYMTYFLLDKTPANGGVVKRYSPWLRSFGWWKEYCDYFPIRLHKTADLKPTFDVKHPKVDLYYRLRLWPTNYSIKIKKWLTFSQSYEKIGPKYIFGYHPHGVGALGAFGVFATEGCGWSEKFPGIPTSLMTLVTQFQVPYYRDYLLGFGITSVSKKNALKVLKNNHSICIVVGGAMESLLSEVQKSDLVLKRRKGFIKLAINTGDTCLVPTFAFGETNIYNILQTKEGSFMRKLQLWLKENWGFTIPFFYARSVFNYDFGILPFRAPINVVIGSPIYVKEQNLNPTPEIVEHYQNLYIEELKKLYYENRDKYGYGDVELNIVD
;
A
#
# COMPACT_ATOMS: atom_id res chain seq x y z
N MET A 1 13.79 29.61 66.53
CA MET A 1 15.18 30.07 66.36
C MET A 1 16.07 28.85 66.41
N SER A 2 16.45 28.36 65.22
CA SER A 2 17.83 28.32 64.69
C SER A 2 18.48 26.96 64.97
N ASN A 3 18.31 26.01 64.06
CA ASN A 3 19.22 25.67 62.95
C ASN A 3 20.43 24.86 63.44
N GLY A 4 20.33 23.55 63.25
CA GLY A 4 21.41 22.59 63.43
C GLY A 4 22.37 22.60 62.24
N ASN A 5 23.65 22.59 62.59
CA ASN A 5 24.75 22.17 61.71
C ASN A 5 24.58 20.69 61.37
N ASP A 6 24.92 20.31 60.13
CA ASP A 6 25.72 19.11 59.90
C ASP A 6 26.46 19.17 58.55
N ASN A 7 27.77 19.05 58.68
CA ASN A 7 28.87 18.67 57.78
C ASN A 7 28.56 18.25 56.33
N ILE A 8 29.30 18.87 55.39
CA ILE A 8 29.62 18.28 54.08
C ILE A 8 31.15 18.29 53.92
N ASP A 9 31.73 17.09 53.85
CA ASP A 9 33.15 16.86 53.59
C ASP A 9 33.53 17.22 52.15
N VAL A 10 34.64 17.95 52.05
CA VAL A 10 35.32 18.32 50.80
C VAL A 10 36.20 17.16 50.36
N VAL A 11 35.86 16.52 49.23
CA VAL A 11 36.76 15.58 48.54
C VAL A 11 37.30 16.23 47.27
N THR A 12 38.63 16.32 47.22
CA THR A 12 39.48 16.89 46.18
C THR A 12 39.41 16.12 44.86
N VAL A 13 39.41 16.86 43.74
CA VAL A 13 39.49 16.33 42.37
C VAL A 13 40.94 16.33 41.89
N PRO A 14 41.51 15.21 41.41
CA PRO A 14 42.77 15.24 40.68
C PRO A 14 42.54 15.43 39.18
N LYS A 15 43.27 16.39 38.59
CA LYS A 15 43.46 16.55 37.14
C LYS A 15 44.48 15.52 36.62
N THR A 16 44.08 14.71 35.64
CA THR A 16 44.93 14.15 34.56
C THR A 16 43.96 13.89 33.38
N GLY A 17 44.22 14.07 32.09
CA GLY A 17 45.47 14.18 31.34
C GLY A 17 45.50 13.11 30.23
N LYS A 18 45.09 13.50 29.00
CA LYS A 18 45.38 12.88 27.68
C LYS A 18 44.58 11.65 27.17
N SER A 19 43.85 11.91 26.07
CA SER A 19 43.67 11.14 24.82
C SER A 19 43.66 9.60 24.83
N GLY A 20 42.52 9.02 24.44
CA GLY A 20 42.40 7.66 23.93
C GLY A 20 40.95 7.32 23.60
N ILE A 21 40.56 7.42 22.33
CA ILE A 21 39.29 6.88 21.83
C ILE A 21 39.49 5.36 21.71
N TYR A 22 38.87 4.59 22.60
CA TYR A 22 38.65 3.16 22.40
C TYR A 22 37.15 2.96 22.16
N GLU A 23 36.80 2.44 20.98
CA GLU A 23 35.45 2.08 20.59
C GLU A 23 34.95 0.92 21.45
N ASP A 24 33.92 1.19 22.25
CA ASP A 24 33.28 0.19 23.10
C ASP A 24 32.33 -0.70 22.27
N HIS A 25 32.91 -1.60 21.49
CA HIS A 25 32.20 -2.66 20.75
C HIS A 25 31.38 -3.58 21.67
N SER A 26 31.64 -3.58 22.99
CA SER A 26 30.99 -4.48 23.94
C SER A 26 29.56 -4.07 24.25
N LEU A 27 29.27 -2.76 24.35
CA LEU A 27 27.92 -2.25 24.61
C LEU A 27 26.99 -2.47 23.42
N PHE A 28 27.49 -2.33 22.19
CA PHE A 28 26.73 -2.61 20.98
C PHE A 28 26.38 -4.09 20.87
N GLU A 29 27.33 -4.99 21.15
CA GLU A 29 27.11 -6.44 21.19
C GLU A 29 26.11 -6.86 22.27
N ILE A 30 26.16 -6.23 23.45
CA ILE A 30 25.20 -6.49 24.54
C ILE A 30 23.80 -6.01 24.16
N CYS A 31 23.67 -4.82 23.56
CA CYS A 31 22.40 -4.32 23.05
C CYS A 31 21.86 -5.18 21.91
N TYR A 32 22.71 -5.59 20.97
CA TYR A 32 22.35 -6.48 19.86
C TYR A 32 21.88 -7.85 20.37
N LYS A 33 22.60 -8.47 21.31
CA LYS A 33 22.19 -9.74 21.93
C LYS A 33 20.88 -9.61 22.72
N LYS A 34 20.67 -8.52 23.45
CA LYS A 34 19.40 -8.27 24.15
C LYS A 34 18.24 -8.09 23.18
N LEU A 35 18.43 -7.32 22.10
CA LEU A 35 17.41 -7.11 21.07
C LEU A 35 17.13 -8.40 20.29
N SER A 36 18.16 -9.17 19.93
CA SER A 36 18.06 -10.47 19.26
C SER A 36 17.33 -11.49 20.14
N ASN A 37 17.65 -11.58 21.43
CA ASN A 37 16.97 -12.48 22.36
C ASN A 37 15.51 -12.07 22.60
N SER A 38 15.25 -10.76 22.74
CA SER A 38 13.88 -10.24 22.88
C SER A 38 13.06 -10.52 21.60
N TRP A 39 13.67 -10.36 20.43
CA TRP A 39 13.08 -10.69 19.14
C TRP A 39 12.82 -12.19 18.99
N ASN A 40 13.74 -13.05 19.41
CA ASN A 40 13.57 -14.51 19.36
C ASN A 40 12.50 -14.99 20.34
N ASN A 41 12.40 -14.39 21.53
CA ASN A 41 11.34 -14.70 22.48
C ASN A 41 9.96 -14.24 21.99
N PHE A 42 9.87 -13.05 21.40
CA PHE A 42 8.65 -12.56 20.75
C PHE A 42 8.25 -13.45 19.56
N LYS A 43 9.23 -13.84 18.74
CA LYS A 43 9.06 -14.78 17.63
C LYS A 43 8.50 -16.11 18.16
N ASN A 44 9.16 -16.75 19.13
CA ASN A 44 8.74 -18.03 19.69
C ASN A 44 7.34 -17.98 20.31
N SER A 45 7.01 -16.91 21.05
CA SER A 45 5.67 -16.70 21.59
C SER A 45 4.60 -16.58 20.50
N MET A 46 4.91 -15.90 19.39
CA MET A 46 4.01 -15.82 18.23
C MET A 46 3.92 -17.17 17.48
N PHE A 47 5.01 -17.91 17.37
CA PHE A 47 5.01 -19.23 16.72
C PHE A 47 4.26 -20.30 17.56
N GLU A 48 4.38 -20.27 18.89
CA GLU A 48 3.59 -21.12 19.79
C GLU A 48 2.08 -20.85 19.67
N GLU A 49 1.66 -19.61 19.43
CA GLU A 49 0.26 -19.27 19.15
C GLU A 49 -0.23 -19.81 17.79
N THR A 50 0.67 -20.03 16.82
CA THR A 50 0.34 -20.47 15.44
C THR A 50 0.26 -21.99 15.21
N ASN A 51 0.80 -22.83 16.10
CA ASN A 51 0.87 -24.29 15.93
C ASN A 51 -0.49 -25.03 15.92
N GLY A 52 -1.62 -24.31 15.94
CA GLY A 52 -2.95 -24.85 15.64
C GLY A 52 -3.28 -24.95 14.15
N HIS A 53 -2.47 -24.37 13.25
CA HIS A 53 -2.74 -24.35 11.81
C HIS A 53 -1.56 -24.90 11.01
N LYS A 54 -1.81 -26.01 10.28
CA LYS A 54 -0.84 -26.61 9.35
C LYS A 54 -0.33 -25.54 8.38
N MET A 55 0.99 -25.32 8.38
CA MET A 55 1.67 -24.58 7.30
C MET A 55 1.39 -25.30 5.98
N PHE A 56 0.59 -24.67 5.11
CA PHE A 56 0.48 -25.12 3.73
C PHE A 56 1.70 -24.64 2.94
N ASN A 57 2.68 -25.54 2.77
CA ASN A 57 3.69 -25.39 1.72
C ASN A 57 2.98 -25.42 0.37
N THR A 58 2.84 -24.26 -0.27
CA THR A 58 2.42 -24.18 -1.67
C THR A 58 3.67 -24.26 -2.55
N PRO A 59 3.81 -25.28 -3.42
CA PRO A 59 4.96 -25.38 -4.32
C PRO A 59 4.71 -24.46 -5.53
N TYR A 60 5.22 -23.23 -5.50
CA TYR A 60 5.08 -22.27 -6.61
C TYR A 60 6.34 -22.16 -7.49
N ASN A 61 7.10 -23.25 -7.63
CA ASN A 61 8.36 -23.28 -8.40
C ASN A 61 8.45 -24.33 -9.52
N SER A 62 7.35 -24.95 -9.95
CA SER A 62 7.38 -25.90 -11.07
C SER A 62 6.26 -25.64 -12.09
N ALA A 63 6.29 -24.49 -12.76
CA ALA A 63 5.51 -24.28 -13.98
C ALA A 63 6.09 -23.17 -14.87
N ILE A 64 7.41 -22.98 -14.90
CA ILE A 64 8.07 -22.15 -15.93
C ILE A 64 9.38 -22.82 -16.33
N SER A 65 9.28 -23.96 -17.02
CA SER A 65 10.35 -24.44 -17.89
C SER A 65 9.74 -25.16 -19.11
N ALA A 66 9.81 -24.45 -20.23
CA ALA A 66 9.99 -24.96 -21.59
C ALA A 66 9.01 -26.02 -22.11
N ASN A 67 7.93 -25.54 -22.73
CA ASN A 67 7.42 -26.14 -23.97
C ASN A 67 8.20 -25.52 -25.14
N VAL A 68 9.26 -26.19 -25.58
CA VAL A 68 9.88 -25.97 -26.89
C VAL A 68 9.94 -27.33 -27.56
N ASN A 69 8.97 -27.57 -28.44
CA ASN A 69 8.98 -28.70 -29.36
C ASN A 69 10.13 -28.52 -30.36
N ALA A 70 11.11 -29.42 -30.31
CA ALA A 70 11.98 -29.72 -31.43
C ALA A 70 12.07 -31.24 -31.59
N SER A 71 11.61 -31.69 -32.75
CA SER A 71 11.63 -33.03 -33.31
C SER A 71 13.05 -33.63 -33.40
N GLY A 72 13.21 -34.93 -33.07
CA GLY A 72 14.45 -35.65 -33.41
C GLY A 72 14.70 -37.00 -32.71
N VAL A 73 14.04 -38.07 -33.19
CA VAL A 73 14.60 -39.40 -33.52
C VAL A 73 15.58 -40.12 -32.55
N SER A 74 15.11 -41.27 -32.01
CA SER A 74 15.81 -42.57 -31.73
C SER A 74 16.89 -42.62 -30.61
N HIS A 75 17.20 -43.69 -29.86
CA HIS A 75 16.98 -45.15 -29.81
C HIS A 75 17.23 -45.59 -28.31
N VAL A 76 16.44 -46.50 -27.70
CA VAL A 76 16.76 -47.92 -27.33
C VAL A 76 17.18 -48.20 -25.87
N VAL A 77 16.27 -48.91 -25.18
CA VAL A 77 16.43 -50.12 -24.31
C VAL A 77 17.21 -50.04 -22.97
N ALA A 78 16.48 -50.25 -21.85
CA ALA A 78 16.56 -51.45 -20.98
C ALA A 78 15.98 -51.20 -19.57
N ALA A 79 14.89 -51.90 -19.24
CA ALA A 79 14.63 -52.45 -17.89
C ALA A 79 15.10 -53.93 -17.91
N PRO A 80 15.12 -54.76 -16.82
CA PRO A 80 14.29 -54.65 -15.61
C PRO A 80 14.90 -55.20 -14.28
N ASN A 81 14.13 -55.04 -13.19
CA ASN A 81 13.75 -56.07 -12.19
C ASN A 81 13.80 -55.59 -10.74
N GLY A 82 12.70 -55.84 -10.00
CA GLY A 82 12.73 -55.86 -8.53
C GLY A 82 11.42 -55.49 -7.84
N ILE A 83 10.38 -56.32 -7.97
CA ILE A 83 9.18 -56.28 -7.12
C ILE A 83 9.53 -56.87 -5.74
N LYS A 84 9.22 -56.16 -4.64
CA LYS A 84 8.79 -56.70 -3.33
C LYS A 84 8.19 -55.55 -2.50
N SER A 85 6.86 -55.56 -2.34
CA SER A 85 6.13 -55.93 -1.11
C SER A 85 6.00 -54.78 -0.08
N THR A 86 4.74 -54.34 0.06
CA THR A 86 4.22 -53.41 1.06
C THR A 86 3.99 -54.07 2.43
N LYS A 87 4.12 -53.24 3.47
CA LYS A 87 3.67 -53.36 4.88
C LYS A 87 4.70 -53.87 5.90
N ASP A 88 5.32 -52.93 6.60
CA ASP A 88 5.11 -52.70 8.05
C ASP A 88 6.05 -51.57 8.52
N LYS A 89 5.48 -50.44 8.92
CA LYS A 89 5.40 -49.94 10.31
C LYS A 89 6.61 -49.12 10.77
N TYR A 90 6.37 -47.81 10.79
CA TYR A 90 6.57 -46.94 11.95
C TYR A 90 7.72 -47.30 12.89
N ARG A 91 8.88 -46.70 12.62
CA ARG A 91 9.81 -46.11 13.58
C ARG A 91 10.94 -45.58 12.73
N ASP A 92 11.11 -44.26 12.68
CA ASP A 92 12.42 -43.64 12.58
C ASP A 92 12.29 -42.18 13.01
N THR A 93 12.72 -41.98 14.26
CA THR A 93 13.46 -40.83 14.78
C THR A 93 13.28 -39.48 14.07
N GLU A 94 12.68 -38.54 14.81
CA GLU A 94 12.82 -37.10 14.61
C GLU A 94 14.31 -36.73 14.54
N SER A 95 14.87 -36.67 13.34
CA SER A 95 16.07 -35.88 13.09
C SER A 95 15.63 -34.42 13.12
N PHE A 96 15.95 -33.76 14.23
CA PHE A 96 15.95 -32.30 14.37
C PHE A 96 16.70 -31.72 13.16
N GLU A 97 15.96 -31.25 12.15
CA GLU A 97 16.56 -30.50 11.05
C GLU A 97 17.20 -29.26 11.66
N THR A 98 18.52 -29.26 11.61
CA THR A 98 19.36 -28.14 12.01
C THR A 98 18.95 -26.97 11.13
N PHE A 99 18.41 -25.92 11.76
CA PHE A 99 18.02 -24.66 11.14
C PHE A 99 19.25 -24.06 10.43
N THR A 100 19.44 -24.34 9.15
CA THR A 100 20.51 -23.73 8.36
C THR A 100 20.15 -22.27 8.09
N SER A 101 21.17 -21.42 8.18
CA SER A 101 21.10 -19.97 8.02
C SER A 101 20.82 -19.49 6.59
N GLU A 102 20.05 -20.24 5.80
CA GLU A 102 19.77 -19.93 4.39
C GLU A 102 18.69 -18.85 4.22
N SER A 103 18.02 -18.44 5.29
CA SER A 103 17.00 -17.40 5.20
C SER A 103 17.54 -15.97 5.23
N CYS A 104 18.85 -15.75 5.06
CA CYS A 104 19.43 -14.41 4.87
C CYS A 104 19.56 -14.06 3.38
N CYS A 105 19.09 -12.88 2.97
CA CYS A 105 19.16 -12.36 1.60
C CYS A 105 20.56 -12.58 0.97
N SER A 106 20.72 -13.57 0.09
CA SER A 106 22.00 -13.85 -0.57
C SER A 106 22.52 -12.59 -1.26
N ILE A 107 23.83 -12.35 -1.14
CA ILE A 107 24.59 -11.31 -1.89
C ILE A 107 24.40 -11.46 -3.41
N GLU A 108 23.87 -12.59 -3.88
CA GLU A 108 23.55 -12.87 -5.28
C GLU A 108 22.21 -12.28 -5.74
N THR A 109 21.39 -11.72 -4.83
CA THR A 109 20.11 -11.11 -5.22
C THR A 109 20.34 -9.96 -6.22
N PRO A 110 19.74 -9.99 -7.43
CA PRO A 110 19.97 -8.96 -8.45
C PRO A 110 19.64 -7.55 -7.96
N ILE A 111 20.42 -6.56 -8.41
CA ILE A 111 20.25 -5.13 -8.04
C ILE A 111 18.83 -4.64 -8.31
N ALA A 112 18.21 -5.08 -9.42
CA ALA A 112 16.82 -4.76 -9.73
C ALA A 112 15.86 -5.20 -8.61
N ARG A 113 16.00 -6.42 -8.09
CA ARG A 113 15.16 -6.90 -6.99
C ARG A 113 15.42 -6.12 -5.70
N ARG A 114 16.66 -5.72 -5.42
CA ARG A 114 16.99 -4.89 -4.25
C ARG A 114 16.32 -3.52 -4.32
N ARG A 115 16.39 -2.85 -5.47
CA ARG A 115 15.75 -1.55 -5.68
C ARG A 115 14.24 -1.64 -5.50
N GLN A 116 13.59 -2.64 -6.11
CA GLN A 116 12.17 -2.92 -5.91
C GLN A 116 11.83 -3.08 -4.41
N THR A 117 12.64 -3.86 -3.67
CA THR A 117 12.45 -4.02 -2.22
C THR A 117 12.59 -2.70 -1.48
N ILE A 118 13.63 -1.89 -1.76
CA ILE A 118 13.86 -0.59 -1.12
C ILE A 118 12.68 0.36 -1.36
N ILE A 119 12.17 0.40 -2.58
CA ILE A 119 11.06 1.28 -2.96
C ILE A 119 9.77 0.85 -2.27
N THR A 120 9.49 -0.46 -2.22
CA THR A 120 8.34 -0.99 -1.47
C THR A 120 8.49 -0.73 0.03
N ALA A 121 9.69 -0.93 0.60
CA ALA A 121 9.95 -0.60 2.00
C ALA A 121 9.74 0.90 2.27
N TRP A 122 10.27 1.78 1.42
CA TRP A 122 10.05 3.22 1.49
C TRP A 122 8.55 3.54 1.53
N GLN A 123 7.76 2.97 0.63
CA GLN A 123 6.32 3.23 0.60
C GLN A 123 5.65 2.83 1.92
N LEU A 124 6.01 1.68 2.50
CA LEU A 124 5.45 1.18 3.76
C LEU A 124 5.91 2.00 4.97
N THR A 125 7.17 2.43 5.00
CA THR A 125 7.76 3.13 6.16
C THR A 125 7.69 4.65 6.03
N SER A 126 7.30 5.19 4.88
CA SER A 126 7.29 6.64 4.58
C SER A 126 6.55 7.46 5.63
N MET A 127 5.40 6.99 6.12
CA MET A 127 4.65 7.66 7.19
C MET A 127 5.47 7.80 8.47
N VAL A 128 6.13 6.72 8.90
CA VAL A 128 6.94 6.68 10.13
C VAL A 128 8.21 7.52 9.95
N LEU A 129 8.88 7.40 8.81
CA LEU A 129 10.09 8.15 8.50
C LEU A 129 9.81 9.66 8.41
N CYS A 130 8.70 10.07 7.78
CA CYS A 130 8.28 11.46 7.75
C CYS A 130 8.00 12.00 9.15
N LEU A 131 7.35 11.22 10.01
CA LEU A 131 7.10 11.62 11.40
C LEU A 131 8.40 11.76 12.18
N ILE A 132 9.32 10.79 12.10
CA ILE A 132 10.63 10.84 12.76
C ILE A 132 11.41 12.06 12.28
N PHE A 133 11.46 12.30 10.97
CA PHE A 133 12.15 13.45 10.40
C PHE A 133 11.54 14.78 10.86
N PHE A 134 10.21 14.86 10.95
CA PHE A 134 9.53 16.02 11.51
C PHE A 134 9.86 16.26 12.98
N LEU A 135 9.79 15.22 13.82
CA LEU A 135 10.14 15.32 15.24
C LEU A 135 11.60 15.76 15.41
N PHE A 136 12.50 15.19 14.62
CA PHE A 136 13.91 15.60 14.59
C PHE A 136 14.08 17.07 14.17
N SER A 137 13.35 17.52 13.14
CA SER A 137 13.45 18.91 12.64
C SER A 137 12.88 19.95 13.60
N ILE A 138 11.95 19.58 14.49
CA ILE A 138 11.46 20.48 15.55
C ILE A 138 12.32 20.39 16.82
N SER A 139 13.01 19.28 17.07
CA SER A 139 13.86 19.12 18.27
C SER A 139 15.17 19.90 18.20
N ILE A 140 15.72 20.14 17.01
CA ILE A 140 17.00 20.83 16.83
C ILE A 140 16.75 22.28 16.40
N PRO A 141 17.16 23.29 17.20
CA PRO A 141 16.95 24.71 16.88
C PRO A 141 17.52 25.15 15.54
N LEU A 142 18.59 24.50 15.08
CA LEU A 142 19.16 24.74 13.76
C LEU A 142 18.12 24.57 12.64
N PHE A 143 17.16 23.65 12.75
CA PHE A 143 16.16 23.43 11.69
C PHE A 143 14.90 24.29 11.84
N TRP A 144 14.79 25.12 12.88
CA TRP A 144 13.56 25.90 13.15
C TRP A 144 13.23 26.92 12.06
N PHE A 145 14.24 27.43 11.35
CA PHE A 145 14.01 28.33 10.22
C PHE A 145 13.23 27.67 9.06
N ILE A 146 13.20 26.32 9.00
CA ILE A 146 12.37 25.55 8.06
C ILE A 146 11.10 25.06 8.77
N SER A 147 11.25 24.50 9.98
CA SER A 147 10.15 23.86 10.70
C SER A 147 9.05 24.84 11.11
N ILE A 148 9.38 26.06 11.53
CA ILE A 148 8.37 27.07 11.95
C ILE A 148 7.51 27.51 10.75
N PRO A 149 8.08 27.99 9.62
CA PRO A 149 7.29 28.31 8.44
C PRO A 149 6.47 27.13 7.92
N TYR A 150 7.06 25.92 7.92
CA TYR A 150 6.36 24.72 7.51
C TYR A 150 5.17 24.41 8.43
N MET A 151 5.32 24.56 9.74
CA MET A 151 4.23 24.35 10.70
C MET A 151 3.11 25.37 10.55
N THR A 152 3.44 26.65 10.33
CA THR A 152 2.44 27.67 10.00
C THR A 152 1.67 27.28 8.73
N TYR A 153 2.37 26.87 7.66
CA TYR A 153 1.73 26.33 6.46
C TYR A 153 0.88 25.09 6.75
N PHE A 154 1.38 24.16 7.57
CA PHE A 154 0.70 22.91 7.90
C PHE A 154 -0.64 23.17 8.59
N LEU A 155 -0.68 24.08 9.56
CA LEU A 155 -1.88 24.42 10.32
C LEU A 155 -2.90 25.21 9.50
N LEU A 156 -2.45 26.02 8.54
CA LEU A 156 -3.32 26.84 7.70
C LEU A 156 -3.85 26.08 6.47
N ASP A 157 -3.10 25.10 5.95
CA ASP A 157 -3.48 24.36 4.75
C ASP A 157 -4.59 23.33 5.02
N LYS A 158 -5.77 23.59 4.44
CA LYS A 158 -6.96 22.72 4.53
C LYS A 158 -7.16 21.83 3.30
N THR A 159 -6.16 21.76 2.40
CA THR A 159 -6.22 20.97 1.16
C THR A 159 -6.73 19.53 1.35
N PRO A 160 -6.30 18.77 2.38
CA PRO A 160 -6.76 17.39 2.58
C PRO A 160 -8.28 17.20 2.73
N ALA A 161 -9.01 18.24 3.16
CA ALA A 161 -10.42 18.17 3.54
C ALA A 161 -11.34 19.06 2.69
N ASN A 162 -10.80 19.78 1.70
CA ASN A 162 -11.55 20.76 0.91
C ASN A 162 -11.56 20.48 -0.61
N GLY A 163 -11.10 19.33 -1.06
CA GLY A 163 -11.00 18.96 -2.47
C GLY A 163 -9.90 19.68 -3.24
N GLY A 164 -9.04 20.46 -2.55
CA GLY A 164 -7.92 21.19 -3.14
C GLY A 164 -6.79 20.30 -3.67
N VAL A 165 -6.86 18.99 -3.40
CA VAL A 165 -5.90 17.98 -3.88
C VAL A 165 -5.71 18.04 -5.39
N VAL A 166 -6.76 18.39 -6.15
CA VAL A 166 -6.70 18.52 -7.63
C VAL A 166 -5.67 19.55 -8.11
N LYS A 167 -5.30 20.52 -7.25
CA LYS A 167 -4.26 21.53 -7.53
C LYS A 167 -2.87 21.12 -7.06
N ARG A 168 -2.80 20.14 -6.16
CA ARG A 168 -1.55 19.61 -5.55
C ARG A 168 -1.05 18.35 -6.25
N TYR A 169 -1.89 17.81 -7.13
CA TYR A 169 -1.56 16.75 -8.06
C TYR A 169 -0.25 17.03 -8.81
N SER A 170 0.76 16.18 -8.61
CA SER A 170 2.08 16.29 -9.26
C SER A 170 2.28 15.17 -10.29
N PRO A 171 2.17 15.48 -11.60
CA PRO A 171 2.44 14.49 -12.66
C PRO A 171 3.87 13.96 -12.60
N TRP A 172 4.82 14.82 -12.23
CA TRP A 172 6.23 14.44 -12.10
C TRP A 172 6.43 13.40 -10.99
N LEU A 173 5.84 13.62 -9.81
CA LEU A 173 5.98 12.68 -8.71
C LEU A 173 5.36 11.33 -9.07
N ARG A 174 4.18 11.32 -9.70
CA ARG A 174 3.47 10.09 -10.10
C ARG A 174 4.18 9.30 -11.21
N SER A 175 4.90 9.99 -12.10
CA SER A 175 5.63 9.39 -13.23
C SER A 175 7.07 9.05 -12.93
N PHE A 176 7.52 9.23 -11.68
CA PHE A 176 8.89 8.90 -11.30
C PHE A 176 9.18 7.40 -11.51
N GLY A 177 10.33 7.10 -12.12
CA GLY A 177 10.62 5.77 -12.68
C GLY A 177 10.59 4.62 -11.68
N TRP A 178 10.77 4.90 -10.39
CA TRP A 178 10.72 3.89 -9.34
C TRP A 178 9.31 3.30 -9.10
N TRP A 179 8.24 3.92 -9.62
CA TRP A 179 6.89 3.39 -9.44
C TRP A 179 6.66 2.19 -10.33
N LYS A 180 7.38 2.13 -11.46
CA LYS A 180 7.47 0.92 -12.27
C LYS A 180 8.09 -0.21 -11.46
N GLU A 181 9.16 0.07 -10.70
CA GLU A 181 9.79 -0.94 -9.85
C GLU A 181 8.91 -1.35 -8.66
N TYR A 182 8.16 -0.41 -8.06
CA TYR A 182 7.13 -0.75 -7.08
C TYR A 182 6.11 -1.71 -7.68
N CYS A 183 5.61 -1.43 -8.88
CA CYS A 183 4.67 -2.31 -9.57
C CYS A 183 5.32 -3.65 -9.94
N ASP A 184 6.59 -3.67 -10.35
CA ASP A 184 7.33 -4.89 -10.65
C ASP A 184 7.78 -5.68 -9.42
N TYR A 185 7.62 -5.14 -8.20
CA TYR A 185 7.79 -5.91 -6.96
C TYR A 185 6.66 -6.93 -6.78
N PHE A 186 5.42 -6.52 -7.02
CA PHE A 186 4.18 -7.33 -6.92
C PHE A 186 3.63 -7.77 -8.28
N PRO A 187 4.43 -7.74 -9.36
CA PRO A 187 3.93 -7.69 -10.73
C PRO A 187 2.52 -7.07 -10.92
N ILE A 188 2.28 -5.83 -10.47
CA ILE A 188 0.98 -5.17 -10.58
C ILE A 188 0.66 -4.94 -12.05
N ARG A 189 -0.53 -5.37 -12.48
CA ARG A 189 -1.01 -5.19 -13.87
C ARG A 189 -2.42 -4.59 -13.86
N LEU A 190 -2.59 -3.57 -14.71
CA LEU A 190 -3.86 -2.90 -14.95
C LEU A 190 -4.54 -3.46 -16.19
N HIS A 191 -5.70 -4.07 -16.00
CA HIS A 191 -6.53 -4.68 -17.04
C HIS A 191 -7.84 -3.92 -17.18
N LYS A 192 -8.26 -3.72 -18.43
CA LYS A 192 -9.45 -2.96 -18.78
C LYS A 192 -10.39 -3.90 -19.51
N THR A 193 -11.61 -4.09 -19.00
CA THR A 193 -12.62 -4.91 -19.69
C THR A 193 -13.56 -4.06 -20.56
N ALA A 194 -13.67 -2.76 -20.27
CA ALA A 194 -14.53 -1.85 -21.00
C ALA A 194 -13.87 -0.49 -21.26
N ASP A 195 -14.21 0.14 -22.38
CA ASP A 195 -13.81 1.50 -22.71
C ASP A 195 -14.50 2.53 -21.82
N LEU A 196 -13.69 3.34 -21.13
CA LEU A 196 -14.16 4.48 -20.35
C LEU A 196 -13.97 5.76 -21.16
N LYS A 197 -15.06 6.53 -21.32
CA LYS A 197 -15.02 7.83 -22.00
C LYS A 197 -14.11 8.81 -21.23
N PRO A 198 -13.18 9.51 -21.88
CA PRO A 198 -12.38 10.53 -21.21
C PRO A 198 -13.25 11.61 -20.56
N THR A 199 -12.91 12.02 -19.34
CA THR A 199 -13.56 13.18 -18.69
C THR A 199 -13.13 14.48 -19.36
N PHE A 200 -11.89 14.53 -19.83
CA PHE A 200 -11.25 15.69 -20.45
C PHE A 200 -10.70 15.36 -21.84
N ASP A 201 -10.73 16.35 -22.74
CA ASP A 201 -10.05 16.24 -24.04
C ASP A 201 -8.53 16.24 -23.84
N VAL A 202 -7.83 15.25 -24.40
CA VAL A 202 -6.38 15.07 -24.28
C VAL A 202 -5.64 15.74 -25.44
N LYS A 203 -6.29 16.63 -26.20
CA LYS A 203 -5.58 17.52 -27.13
C LYS A 203 -4.36 18.11 -26.44
N HIS A 204 -3.19 17.84 -26.98
CA HIS A 204 -1.92 18.30 -26.43
C HIS A 204 -1.60 19.71 -26.94
N PRO A 205 -1.84 20.82 -26.20
CA PRO A 205 -1.05 22.00 -26.44
C PRO A 205 0.26 21.81 -25.68
N LYS A 206 1.31 21.36 -26.37
CA LYS A 206 2.69 21.57 -25.90
C LYS A 206 2.94 23.08 -25.95
N VAL A 207 2.67 23.78 -24.85
CA VAL A 207 3.12 25.16 -24.66
C VAL A 207 4.35 25.11 -23.78
N ASP A 208 5.53 25.18 -24.38
CA ASP A 208 6.77 25.35 -23.63
C ASP A 208 6.80 26.77 -23.04
N LEU A 209 6.48 26.90 -21.75
CA LEU A 209 6.59 28.14 -20.99
C LEU A 209 7.99 28.30 -20.40
N TYR A 210 8.54 29.51 -20.50
CA TYR A 210 9.85 29.87 -19.93
C TYR A 210 9.72 31.14 -19.10
N TYR A 211 10.36 31.17 -17.94
CA TYR A 211 10.69 32.43 -17.27
C TYR A 211 11.92 33.03 -17.95
N ARG A 212 11.85 34.32 -18.30
CA ARG A 212 13.01 35.07 -18.80
C ARG A 212 13.56 35.92 -17.67
N LEU A 213 14.67 35.50 -17.07
CA LEU A 213 15.35 36.27 -16.03
C LEU A 213 16.40 37.17 -16.70
N ARG A 214 16.24 38.50 -16.60
CA ARG A 214 17.21 39.47 -17.12
C ARG A 214 18.28 39.71 -16.05
N LEU A 215 19.56 39.54 -16.41
CA LEU A 215 20.68 39.78 -15.52
C LEU A 215 21.14 41.25 -15.64
N TRP A 216 20.57 42.13 -14.82
CA TRP A 216 20.96 43.55 -14.79
C TRP A 216 22.42 43.71 -14.28
N PRO A 217 23.26 44.59 -14.86
CA PRO A 217 22.96 45.64 -15.86
C PRO A 217 23.10 45.18 -17.32
N THR A 218 23.24 43.88 -17.59
CA THR A 218 23.44 43.36 -18.94
C THR A 218 22.14 43.17 -19.73
N ASN A 219 22.28 43.01 -21.04
CA ASN A 219 21.17 42.60 -21.92
C ASN A 219 21.02 41.07 -22.03
N TYR A 220 21.81 40.30 -21.27
CA TYR A 220 21.69 38.86 -21.25
C TYR A 220 20.47 38.43 -20.43
N SER A 221 19.76 37.42 -20.96
CA SER A 221 18.63 36.82 -20.28
C SER A 221 18.74 35.30 -20.27
N ILE A 222 18.55 34.69 -19.12
CA ILE A 222 18.49 33.24 -18.98
C ILE A 222 17.02 32.81 -19.13
N LYS A 223 16.77 31.85 -20.02
CA LYS A 223 15.48 31.18 -20.14
C LYS A 223 15.45 29.98 -19.20
N ILE A 224 14.69 30.09 -18.12
CA ILE A 224 14.46 28.98 -17.19
C ILE A 224 13.16 28.33 -17.63
N LYS A 225 13.21 27.04 -18.00
CA LYS A 225 11.99 26.29 -18.31
C LYS A 225 11.06 26.36 -17.10
N LYS A 226 9.81 26.76 -17.29
CA LYS A 226 8.83 26.80 -16.21
C LYS A 226 8.55 25.37 -15.77
N TRP A 227 9.23 24.92 -14.72
CA TRP A 227 8.85 23.73 -13.98
C TRP A 227 7.69 24.13 -13.07
N LEU A 228 6.53 23.49 -13.25
CA LEU A 228 5.26 23.73 -12.52
C LEU A 228 4.51 24.97 -13.05
N THR A 229 3.40 24.84 -13.75
CA THR A 229 2.14 24.23 -13.28
C THR A 229 1.36 23.86 -14.54
N PHE A 230 1.01 22.58 -14.70
CA PHE A 230 0.01 22.13 -15.66
C PHE A 230 -1.37 22.63 -15.17
N SER A 231 -1.64 23.91 -15.34
CA SER A 231 -3.00 24.45 -15.34
C SER A 231 -3.47 24.43 -16.78
N GLN A 232 -3.56 23.23 -17.38
CA GLN A 232 -4.29 23.10 -18.64
C GLN A 232 -5.77 23.18 -18.27
N SER A 233 -6.43 24.22 -18.75
CA SER A 233 -7.89 24.34 -18.73
C SER A 233 -8.44 23.32 -19.72
N TYR A 234 -8.41 22.05 -19.33
CA TYR A 234 -9.01 21.00 -20.15
C TYR A 234 -10.52 21.20 -20.17
N GLU A 235 -11.09 21.19 -21.38
CA GLU A 235 -12.53 21.20 -21.53
C GLU A 235 -13.09 19.83 -21.11
N LYS A 236 -14.15 19.86 -20.30
CA LYS A 236 -14.82 18.65 -19.84
C LYS A 236 -15.72 18.12 -20.96
N ILE A 237 -15.49 16.89 -21.41
CA ILE A 237 -16.21 16.25 -22.53
C ILE A 237 -16.97 14.98 -22.13
N GLY A 238 -16.74 14.46 -20.92
CA GLY A 238 -17.29 13.19 -20.47
C GLY A 238 -17.63 13.17 -18.98
N PRO A 239 -18.16 12.01 -18.52
CA PRO A 239 -18.56 11.85 -17.13
C PRO A 239 -17.34 11.74 -16.23
N LYS A 240 -17.61 11.77 -14.92
CA LYS A 240 -16.63 11.51 -13.87
C LYS A 240 -16.77 10.07 -13.39
N TYR A 241 -15.78 9.54 -12.69
CA TYR A 241 -15.80 8.14 -12.26
C TYR A 241 -15.62 8.01 -10.75
N ILE A 242 -16.38 7.09 -10.15
CA ILE A 242 -16.14 6.55 -8.81
C ILE A 242 -15.75 5.09 -8.98
N PHE A 243 -14.47 4.79 -8.82
CA PHE A 243 -13.94 3.44 -8.82
C PHE A 243 -14.09 2.86 -7.42
N GLY A 244 -14.86 1.78 -7.29
CA GLY A 244 -14.93 1.00 -6.05
C GLY A 244 -13.94 -0.16 -6.14
N TYR A 245 -12.86 -0.10 -5.36
CA TYR A 245 -11.78 -1.08 -5.35
C TYR A 245 -12.04 -2.18 -4.32
N HIS A 246 -11.88 -3.43 -4.76
CA HIS A 246 -12.10 -4.64 -3.97
C HIS A 246 -11.04 -5.71 -4.30
N PRO A 247 -10.63 -6.56 -3.36
CA PRO A 247 -10.77 -6.39 -1.91
C PRO A 247 -9.80 -5.30 -1.40
N HIS A 248 -9.95 -4.89 -0.14
CA HIS A 248 -9.03 -3.94 0.52
C HIS A 248 -7.65 -4.55 0.79
N GLY A 249 -7.60 -5.84 1.14
CA GLY A 249 -6.39 -6.47 1.68
C GLY A 249 -5.88 -5.76 2.95
N VAL A 250 -4.61 -5.95 3.31
CA VAL A 250 -4.04 -5.26 4.49
C VAL A 250 -3.81 -3.76 4.23
N GLY A 251 -3.40 -3.38 3.02
CA GLY A 251 -2.95 -2.01 2.71
C GLY A 251 -3.34 -1.45 1.35
N ALA A 252 -4.17 -2.15 0.56
CA ALA A 252 -4.56 -1.76 -0.80
C ALA A 252 -3.37 -1.30 -1.67
N LEU A 253 -2.30 -2.09 -1.66
CA LEU A 253 -1.03 -1.78 -2.34
C LEU A 253 -1.19 -1.77 -3.85
N GLY A 254 -2.10 -2.59 -4.40
CA GLY A 254 -2.49 -2.53 -5.80
C GLY A 254 -3.20 -1.22 -6.16
N ALA A 255 -4.08 -0.73 -5.28
CA ALA A 255 -4.79 0.54 -5.48
C ALA A 255 -3.81 1.72 -5.53
N PHE A 256 -2.81 1.73 -4.66
CA PHE A 256 -1.73 2.74 -4.71
C PHE A 256 -0.97 2.67 -6.05
N GLY A 257 -0.52 1.49 -6.46
CA GLY A 257 0.23 1.31 -7.71
C GLY A 257 -0.55 1.78 -8.94
N VAL A 258 -1.85 1.46 -9.01
CA VAL A 258 -2.72 1.76 -10.16
C VAL A 258 -3.27 3.19 -10.17
N PHE A 259 -3.81 3.67 -9.05
CA PHE A 259 -4.57 4.93 -9.02
C PHE A 259 -3.75 6.14 -8.54
N ALA A 260 -2.74 5.91 -7.70
CA ALA A 260 -1.93 7.00 -7.16
C ALA A 260 -0.66 7.27 -7.99
N THR A 261 -0.18 6.32 -8.79
CA THR A 261 1.07 6.44 -9.56
C THR A 261 0.87 6.11 -11.04
N GLU A 262 1.86 6.42 -11.87
CA GLU A 262 1.90 5.98 -13.27
C GLU A 262 2.69 4.67 -13.46
N GLY A 263 3.01 3.94 -12.38
CA GLY A 263 3.79 2.70 -12.46
C GLY A 263 3.16 1.61 -13.33
N CYS A 264 1.83 1.58 -13.42
CA CYS A 264 1.04 0.71 -14.29
C CYS A 264 0.55 1.38 -15.59
N GLY A 265 0.97 2.61 -15.88
CA GLY A 265 0.55 3.36 -17.07
C GLY A 265 -0.93 3.77 -17.06
N TRP A 266 -1.43 4.34 -15.96
CA TRP A 266 -2.82 4.77 -15.84
C TRP A 266 -3.22 5.72 -16.98
N SER A 267 -2.44 6.78 -17.19
CA SER A 267 -2.74 7.81 -18.19
C SER A 267 -2.67 7.29 -19.63
N GLU A 268 -1.97 6.18 -19.87
CA GLU A 268 -1.91 5.51 -21.17
C GLU A 268 -3.17 4.69 -21.43
N LYS A 269 -3.63 3.92 -20.43
CA LYS A 269 -4.83 3.05 -20.55
C LYS A 269 -6.15 3.83 -20.44
N PHE A 270 -6.17 4.89 -19.65
CA PHE A 270 -7.33 5.75 -19.39
C PHE A 270 -6.98 7.23 -19.60
N PRO A 271 -6.71 7.64 -20.84
CA PRO A 271 -6.35 9.01 -21.16
C PRO A 271 -7.50 9.97 -20.81
N GLY A 272 -7.18 11.11 -20.20
CA GLY A 272 -8.16 12.15 -19.86
C GLY A 272 -9.08 11.80 -18.69
N ILE A 273 -8.75 10.78 -17.88
CA ILE A 273 -9.46 10.41 -16.65
C ILE A 273 -8.52 10.61 -15.46
N PRO A 274 -8.47 11.84 -14.90
CA PRO A 274 -7.61 12.11 -13.77
C PRO A 274 -8.29 11.62 -12.48
N THR A 275 -7.54 10.90 -11.64
CA THR A 275 -8.10 10.13 -10.52
C THR A 275 -7.35 10.40 -9.21
N SER A 276 -8.12 10.57 -8.13
CA SER A 276 -7.63 10.66 -6.75
C SER A 276 -7.98 9.40 -5.97
N LEU A 277 -6.96 8.67 -5.50
CA LEU A 277 -7.16 7.63 -4.50
C LEU A 277 -7.54 8.27 -3.15
N MET A 278 -8.51 7.70 -2.46
CA MET A 278 -8.98 8.19 -1.17
C MET A 278 -8.52 7.29 -0.03
N THR A 279 -7.97 7.88 1.03
CA THR A 279 -7.43 7.16 2.21
C THR A 279 -7.86 7.81 3.54
N LEU A 280 -7.55 7.17 4.66
CA LEU A 280 -7.94 7.60 6.00
C LEU A 280 -7.49 9.03 6.32
N VAL A 281 -8.36 9.78 7.00
CA VAL A 281 -8.13 11.18 7.39
C VAL A 281 -6.89 11.33 8.28
N THR A 282 -6.62 10.35 9.14
CA THR A 282 -5.50 10.35 10.11
C THR A 282 -4.14 10.42 9.43
N GLN A 283 -3.98 9.87 8.23
CA GLN A 283 -2.72 9.97 7.47
C GLN A 283 -2.35 11.42 7.12
N PHE A 284 -3.32 12.32 7.02
CA PHE A 284 -3.09 13.74 6.72
C PHE A 284 -2.75 14.58 7.96
N GLN A 285 -2.73 13.98 9.15
CA GLN A 285 -2.28 14.63 10.38
C GLN A 285 -0.77 14.48 10.59
N VAL A 286 -0.10 13.60 9.84
CA VAL A 286 1.35 13.38 9.91
C VAL A 286 2.05 14.42 9.03
N PRO A 287 2.88 15.31 9.60
CA PRO A 287 3.62 16.29 8.81
C PRO A 287 4.62 15.63 7.86
N TYR A 288 4.93 16.31 6.76
CA TYR A 288 5.63 15.84 5.56
C TYR A 288 4.94 14.69 4.81
N TYR A 289 4.44 13.68 5.50
CA TYR A 289 3.69 12.58 4.90
C TYR A 289 2.38 13.06 4.26
N ARG A 290 1.71 14.03 4.90
CA ARG A 290 0.55 14.73 4.31
C ARG A 290 0.86 15.28 2.92
N ASP A 291 1.98 16.00 2.78
CA ASP A 291 2.36 16.63 1.52
C ASP A 291 2.83 15.59 0.49
N TYR A 292 3.47 14.50 0.93
CA TYR A 292 3.76 13.32 0.11
C TYR A 292 2.49 12.72 -0.51
N LEU A 293 1.45 12.45 0.31
CA LEU A 293 0.16 11.94 -0.17
C LEU A 293 -0.53 12.91 -1.15
N LEU A 294 -0.61 14.19 -0.78
CA LEU A 294 -1.23 15.22 -1.63
C LEU A 294 -0.52 15.35 -2.98
N GLY A 295 0.80 15.13 -3.02
CA GLY A 295 1.59 15.13 -4.26
C GLY A 295 1.16 14.04 -5.25
N PHE A 296 0.77 12.85 -4.78
CA PHE A 296 0.20 11.80 -5.64
C PHE A 296 -1.24 12.09 -6.10
N GLY A 297 -1.84 13.15 -5.57
CA GLY A 297 -3.27 13.38 -5.71
C GLY A 297 -4.12 12.54 -4.77
N ILE A 298 -3.53 11.93 -3.73
CA ILE A 298 -4.26 11.16 -2.70
C ILE A 298 -4.94 12.14 -1.75
N THR A 299 -6.17 11.81 -1.34
CA THR A 299 -6.99 12.70 -0.51
C THR A 299 -7.76 11.97 0.59
N SER A 300 -8.34 12.70 1.54
CA SER A 300 -9.05 12.09 2.66
C SER A 300 -10.41 11.53 2.26
N VAL A 301 -10.71 10.32 2.71
CA VAL A 301 -12.01 9.65 2.52
C VAL A 301 -13.05 10.27 3.45
N SER A 302 -13.74 11.30 2.97
CA SER A 302 -14.91 11.87 3.63
C SER A 302 -15.93 12.29 2.59
N LYS A 303 -17.23 12.22 2.93
CA LYS A 303 -18.33 12.59 2.00
C LYS A 303 -18.14 14.00 1.44
N LYS A 304 -17.84 14.97 2.32
CA LYS A 304 -17.64 16.38 1.95
C LYS A 304 -16.47 16.56 0.99
N ASN A 305 -15.36 15.85 1.22
CA ASN A 305 -14.19 15.96 0.39
C ASN A 305 -14.39 15.27 -0.97
N ALA A 306 -14.95 14.05 -0.99
CA ALA A 306 -15.28 13.32 -2.21
C ALA A 306 -16.18 14.14 -3.15
N LEU A 307 -17.26 14.74 -2.62
CA LEU A 307 -18.14 15.62 -3.40
C LEU A 307 -17.41 16.82 -4.00
N LYS A 308 -16.45 17.41 -3.28
CA LYS A 308 -15.66 18.55 -3.79
C LYS A 308 -14.69 18.14 -4.88
N VAL A 309 -14.03 16.98 -4.74
CA VAL A 309 -13.13 16.43 -5.76
C VAL A 309 -13.90 16.12 -7.04
N LEU A 310 -15.05 15.46 -6.91
CA LEU A 310 -15.96 15.20 -8.02
C LEU A 310 -16.51 16.49 -8.63
N LYS A 311 -16.86 17.51 -7.84
CA LYS A 311 -17.29 18.81 -8.35
C LYS A 311 -16.21 19.50 -9.19
N ASN A 312 -14.94 19.23 -8.92
CA ASN A 312 -13.80 19.71 -9.72
C ASN A 312 -13.50 18.80 -10.93
N ASN A 313 -14.44 17.94 -11.35
CA ASN A 313 -14.32 17.02 -12.48
C ASN A 313 -13.16 16.02 -12.35
N HIS A 314 -12.73 15.73 -11.14
CA HIS A 314 -11.71 14.72 -10.86
C HIS A 314 -12.38 13.44 -10.39
N SER A 315 -11.98 12.31 -10.97
CA SER A 315 -12.50 11.00 -10.58
C SER A 315 -11.89 10.57 -9.24
N ILE A 316 -12.53 9.63 -8.55
CA ILE A 316 -12.07 9.13 -7.26
C ILE A 316 -12.01 7.60 -7.24
N CYS A 317 -11.05 7.05 -6.52
CA CYS A 317 -11.00 5.64 -6.17
C CYS A 317 -11.20 5.48 -4.67
N ILE A 318 -12.16 4.66 -4.28
CA ILE A 318 -12.48 4.33 -2.88
C ILE A 318 -12.28 2.83 -2.69
N VAL A 319 -11.47 2.47 -1.70
CA VAL A 319 -11.36 1.07 -1.25
C VAL A 319 -12.52 0.77 -0.31
N VAL A 320 -13.52 0.04 -0.79
CA VAL A 320 -14.87 0.02 -0.17
C VAL A 320 -14.90 -0.80 1.11
N GLY A 321 -14.21 -1.95 1.14
CA GLY A 321 -14.19 -2.86 2.29
C GLY A 321 -13.64 -2.23 3.58
N GLY A 322 -12.62 -1.39 3.45
CA GLY A 322 -11.96 -0.71 4.58
C GLY A 322 -11.38 -1.69 5.61
N ALA A 323 -11.21 -1.22 6.84
CA ALA A 323 -10.60 -1.99 7.93
C ALA A 323 -11.39 -3.25 8.36
N MET A 324 -12.69 -3.33 8.04
CA MET A 324 -13.48 -4.53 8.39
C MET A 324 -13.15 -5.68 7.44
N GLU A 325 -12.98 -5.39 6.15
CA GLU A 325 -12.61 -6.39 5.16
C GLU A 325 -11.16 -6.84 5.33
N SER A 326 -10.25 -5.95 5.74
CA SER A 326 -8.86 -6.32 6.04
C SER A 326 -8.72 -7.26 7.24
N LEU A 327 -9.66 -7.25 8.19
CA LEU A 327 -9.69 -8.20 9.31
C LEU A 327 -10.23 -9.58 8.92
N LEU A 328 -11.16 -9.60 7.98
CA LEU A 328 -11.81 -10.83 7.49
C LEU A 328 -11.07 -11.44 6.29
N SER A 329 -10.06 -10.75 5.77
CA SER A 329 -9.29 -11.19 4.62
C SER A 329 -8.52 -12.46 4.97
N GLU A 330 -8.84 -13.55 4.26
CA GLU A 330 -8.08 -14.79 4.29
C GLU A 330 -7.53 -15.09 2.89
N VAL A 331 -6.40 -15.79 2.84
CA VAL A 331 -5.85 -16.27 1.57
C VAL A 331 -6.85 -17.24 0.94
N GLN A 332 -7.10 -17.11 -0.37
CA GLN A 332 -8.06 -17.93 -1.14
C GLN A 332 -9.55 -17.83 -0.70
N LYS A 333 -9.94 -16.78 0.04
CA LYS A 333 -11.34 -16.38 0.20
C LYS A 333 -11.59 -15.02 -0.43
N SER A 334 -12.77 -14.85 -1.02
CA SER A 334 -13.20 -13.59 -1.65
C SER A 334 -14.46 -13.06 -0.95
N ASP A 335 -14.31 -12.69 0.33
CA ASP A 335 -15.41 -12.15 1.13
C ASP A 335 -15.36 -10.61 1.10
N LEU A 336 -16.35 -9.98 0.46
CA LEU A 336 -16.42 -8.54 0.28
C LEU A 336 -17.46 -7.90 1.18
N VAL A 337 -17.04 -6.93 2.00
CA VAL A 337 -17.92 -6.15 2.88
C VAL A 337 -18.55 -5.01 2.07
N LEU A 338 -19.62 -5.34 1.33
CA LEU A 338 -20.22 -4.40 0.36
C LEU A 338 -21.73 -4.17 0.58
N LYS A 339 -22.50 -5.13 1.11
CA LYS A 339 -23.97 -5.01 1.21
C LYS A 339 -24.41 -3.76 1.99
N ARG A 340 -23.77 -3.48 3.13
CA ARG A 340 -24.08 -2.26 3.92
C ARG A 340 -23.36 -1.00 3.44
N ARG A 341 -22.37 -1.10 2.55
CA ARG A 341 -21.47 0.02 2.15
C ARG A 341 -22.05 0.85 1.00
N LYS A 342 -23.26 1.37 1.16
CA LYS A 342 -23.99 2.16 0.14
C LYS A 342 -23.49 3.63 -0.01
N GLY A 343 -22.42 4.02 0.69
CA GLY A 343 -21.97 5.41 0.78
C GLY A 343 -21.45 5.99 -0.54
N PHE A 344 -20.68 5.20 -1.31
CA PHE A 344 -20.14 5.62 -2.60
C PHE A 344 -21.21 5.66 -3.70
N ILE A 345 -22.23 4.81 -3.62
CA ILE A 345 -23.44 4.89 -4.47
C ILE A 345 -24.16 6.21 -4.24
N LYS A 346 -24.39 6.57 -2.97
CA LYS A 346 -24.95 7.88 -2.61
C LYS A 346 -24.09 9.04 -3.15
N LEU A 347 -22.76 8.93 -3.13
CA LEU A 347 -21.88 9.95 -3.72
C LEU A 347 -22.11 10.12 -5.23
N ALA A 348 -22.26 9.03 -5.98
CA ALA A 348 -22.54 9.10 -7.42
C ALA A 348 -23.87 9.80 -7.69
N ILE A 349 -24.93 9.40 -6.98
CA ILE A 349 -26.28 9.98 -7.12
C ILE A 349 -26.31 11.46 -6.70
N ASN A 350 -25.67 11.81 -5.60
CA ASN A 350 -25.57 13.20 -5.14
C ASN A 350 -24.79 14.10 -6.10
N THR A 351 -23.95 13.53 -6.96
CA THR A 351 -23.14 14.30 -7.92
C THR A 351 -23.82 14.38 -9.29
N GLY A 352 -24.47 13.29 -9.74
CA GLY A 352 -24.94 13.17 -11.11
C GLY A 352 -23.79 13.19 -12.13
N ASP A 353 -24.09 12.84 -13.38
CA ASP A 353 -23.11 12.76 -14.46
C ASP A 353 -21.82 12.02 -14.03
N THR A 354 -22.00 10.88 -13.36
CA THR A 354 -20.95 10.12 -12.70
C THR A 354 -21.16 8.64 -12.92
N CYS A 355 -20.13 7.93 -13.35
CA CYS A 355 -20.14 6.49 -13.52
C CYS A 355 -19.60 5.80 -12.26
N LEU A 356 -20.31 4.80 -11.78
CA LEU A 356 -19.81 3.83 -10.81
C LEU A 356 -19.06 2.75 -11.57
N VAL A 357 -17.83 2.44 -11.16
CA VAL A 357 -17.00 1.43 -11.84
C VAL A 357 -16.55 0.38 -10.83
N PRO A 358 -16.97 -0.89 -10.96
CA PRO A 358 -16.42 -1.96 -10.15
C PRO A 358 -14.97 -2.22 -10.54
N THR A 359 -14.11 -2.36 -9.54
CA THR A 359 -12.69 -2.68 -9.72
C THR A 359 -12.32 -3.81 -8.79
N PHE A 360 -11.78 -4.89 -9.35
CA PHE A 360 -11.38 -6.07 -8.59
C PHE A 360 -9.88 -6.35 -8.75
N ALA A 361 -9.18 -6.60 -7.64
CA ALA A 361 -7.75 -6.84 -7.57
C ALA A 361 -7.46 -8.29 -7.14
N PHE A 362 -7.26 -9.16 -8.12
CA PHE A 362 -6.85 -10.54 -7.86
C PHE A 362 -5.42 -10.57 -7.33
N GLY A 363 -5.20 -11.27 -6.20
CA GLY A 363 -3.90 -11.37 -5.54
C GLY A 363 -3.62 -10.33 -4.45
N GLU A 364 -4.50 -9.33 -4.25
CA GLU A 364 -4.34 -8.32 -3.19
C GLU A 364 -4.34 -8.93 -1.76
N THR A 365 -5.02 -10.06 -1.56
CA THR A 365 -5.02 -10.78 -0.28
C THR A 365 -3.81 -11.72 -0.11
N ASN A 366 -3.06 -11.99 -1.18
CA ASN A 366 -1.95 -12.96 -1.18
C ASN A 366 -0.61 -12.33 -0.73
N ILE A 367 -0.54 -11.01 -0.58
CA ILE A 367 0.69 -10.29 -0.24
C ILE A 367 0.99 -10.26 1.27
N TYR A 368 0.03 -10.63 2.11
CA TYR A 368 0.16 -10.70 3.57
C TYR A 368 -0.63 -11.88 4.13
N ASN A 369 -0.08 -12.53 5.15
CA ASN A 369 -0.83 -13.49 5.95
C ASN A 369 -1.41 -12.78 7.17
N ILE A 370 -2.73 -12.87 7.34
CA ILE A 370 -3.43 -12.30 8.49
C ILE A 370 -3.57 -13.37 9.57
N LEU A 371 -3.12 -13.04 10.77
CA LEU A 371 -3.28 -13.88 11.95
C LEU A 371 -4.70 -13.71 12.50
N GLN A 372 -5.45 -14.80 12.50
CA GLN A 372 -6.73 -14.85 13.17
C GLN A 372 -6.52 -14.96 14.67
N THR A 373 -6.92 -13.92 15.40
CA THR A 373 -6.84 -13.93 16.86
C THR A 373 -7.96 -14.79 17.43
N LYS A 374 -7.63 -15.75 18.29
CA LYS A 374 -8.61 -16.55 19.04
C LYS A 374 -9.51 -15.66 19.89
N GLU A 375 -10.79 -16.01 20.01
CA GLU A 375 -11.73 -15.29 20.89
C GLU A 375 -11.22 -15.29 22.34
N GLY A 376 -11.30 -14.12 23.01
CA GLY A 376 -10.83 -13.94 24.39
C GLY A 376 -9.33 -13.67 24.58
N SER A 377 -8.50 -13.79 23.53
CA SER A 377 -7.04 -13.53 23.59
C SER A 377 -6.70 -12.05 23.89
N PHE A 378 -5.51 -11.80 24.45
CA PHE A 378 -5.00 -10.43 24.65
C PHE A 378 -4.97 -9.64 23.33
N MET A 379 -4.51 -10.28 22.25
CA MET A 379 -4.45 -9.69 20.92
C MET A 379 -5.84 -9.27 20.41
N ARG A 380 -6.86 -10.11 20.62
CA ARG A 380 -8.25 -9.76 20.30
C ARG A 380 -8.76 -8.59 21.15
N LYS A 381 -8.46 -8.57 22.45
CA LYS A 381 -8.82 -7.46 23.35
C LYS A 381 -8.17 -6.15 22.92
N LEU A 382 -6.90 -6.18 22.52
CA LEU A 382 -6.18 -5.01 22.00
C LEU A 382 -6.79 -4.51 20.68
N GLN A 383 -7.13 -5.40 19.75
CA GLN A 383 -7.82 -5.02 18.52
C GLN A 383 -9.17 -4.37 18.79
N LEU A 384 -9.97 -4.94 19.70
CA LEU A 384 -11.25 -4.36 20.10
C LEU A 384 -11.08 -3.00 20.78
N TRP A 385 -10.08 -2.87 21.66
CA TRP A 385 -9.73 -1.61 22.30
C TRP A 385 -9.32 -0.54 21.28
N LEU A 386 -8.49 -0.87 20.28
CA LEU A 386 -8.11 0.05 19.20
C LEU A 386 -9.33 0.45 18.36
N LYS A 387 -10.22 -0.51 18.07
CA LYS A 387 -11.47 -0.26 17.36
C LYS A 387 -12.36 0.73 18.11
N GLU A 388 -12.56 0.51 19.40
CA GLU A 388 -13.46 1.30 20.24
C GLU A 388 -12.92 2.70 20.51
N ASN A 389 -11.62 2.84 20.77
CA ASN A 389 -11.02 4.13 21.11
C ASN A 389 -10.65 4.95 19.88
N TRP A 390 -10.11 4.33 18.84
CA TRP A 390 -9.54 5.03 17.69
C TRP A 390 -10.30 4.80 16.37
N GLY A 391 -11.34 3.97 16.37
CA GLY A 391 -12.20 3.75 15.20
C GLY A 391 -11.56 2.93 14.08
N PHE A 392 -10.38 2.36 14.30
CA PHE A 392 -9.70 1.47 13.37
C PHE A 392 -9.12 0.24 14.09
N THR A 393 -9.02 -0.86 13.36
CA THR A 393 -8.38 -2.09 13.85
C THR A 393 -7.10 -2.31 13.07
N ILE A 394 -6.07 -2.79 13.76
CA ILE A 394 -4.83 -3.20 13.12
C ILE A 394 -4.93 -4.72 12.95
N PRO A 395 -5.05 -5.25 11.71
CA PRO A 395 -4.87 -6.68 11.50
C PRO A 395 -3.46 -7.04 11.95
N PHE A 396 -3.32 -8.10 12.73
CA PHE A 396 -1.99 -8.67 12.96
C PHE A 396 -1.64 -9.45 11.71
N PHE A 397 -0.69 -8.95 10.93
CA PHE A 397 -0.23 -9.61 9.73
C PHE A 397 1.26 -9.82 9.81
N TYR A 398 1.72 -10.85 9.12
CA TYR A 398 3.11 -11.03 8.81
C TYR A 398 3.25 -11.32 7.33
N ALA A 399 4.40 -10.93 6.82
CA ALA A 399 4.88 -11.35 5.53
C ALA A 399 6.38 -11.63 5.69
N ARG A 400 7.21 -11.10 4.80
CA ARG A 400 8.67 -11.29 4.83
C ARG A 400 9.36 -10.16 5.58
N SER A 401 10.57 -10.42 6.06
CA SER A 401 11.51 -9.39 6.47
C SER A 401 12.27 -8.84 5.26
N VAL A 402 13.04 -7.78 5.52
CA VAL A 402 14.07 -7.30 4.60
C VAL A 402 15.15 -8.37 4.40
N PHE A 403 15.47 -9.11 5.47
CA PHE A 403 16.57 -10.08 5.48
C PHE A 403 16.13 -11.54 5.35
N ASN A 404 14.89 -11.90 5.69
CA ASN A 404 14.36 -13.27 5.59
C ASN A 404 12.92 -13.34 5.04
N TYR A 405 12.47 -14.54 4.65
CA TYR A 405 11.10 -14.76 4.12
C TYR A 405 10.10 -15.20 5.20
N ASP A 406 10.56 -15.56 6.39
CA ASP A 406 9.75 -16.33 7.35
C ASP A 406 8.89 -15.44 8.27
N PHE A 407 9.30 -14.18 8.52
CA PHE A 407 8.54 -13.27 9.39
C PHE A 407 8.98 -11.79 9.25
N GLY A 408 8.07 -10.89 8.87
CA GLY A 408 8.29 -9.45 8.86
C GLY A 408 7.11 -8.62 8.33
N ILE A 409 7.33 -7.33 8.06
CA ILE A 409 6.29 -6.37 7.62
C ILE A 409 6.33 -6.06 6.12
N LEU A 410 7.38 -6.50 5.42
CA LEU A 410 7.52 -6.32 3.99
C LEU A 410 6.65 -7.38 3.29
N PRO A 411 5.80 -7.01 2.32
CA PRO A 411 4.83 -7.94 1.75
C PRO A 411 5.49 -8.99 0.87
N PHE A 412 4.80 -10.11 0.67
CA PHE A 412 5.22 -11.13 -0.28
C PHE A 412 5.20 -10.60 -1.72
N ARG A 413 6.07 -11.16 -2.55
CA ARG A 413 6.15 -10.84 -3.99
C ARG A 413 5.14 -11.69 -4.76
N ALA A 414 3.87 -11.39 -4.57
CA ALA A 414 2.76 -12.05 -5.26
C ALA A 414 2.18 -11.13 -6.36
N PRO A 415 1.73 -11.67 -7.50
CA PRO A 415 1.12 -10.90 -8.58
C PRO A 415 -0.20 -10.24 -8.15
N ILE A 416 -0.41 -8.97 -8.49
CA ILE A 416 -1.69 -8.26 -8.29
C ILE A 416 -2.27 -7.85 -9.66
N ASN A 417 -3.39 -8.43 -10.04
CA ASN A 417 -4.09 -8.10 -11.30
C ASN A 417 -5.32 -7.25 -10.99
N VAL A 418 -5.23 -5.95 -11.27
CA VAL A 418 -6.32 -5.00 -11.07
C VAL A 418 -7.13 -4.91 -12.36
N VAL A 419 -8.38 -5.36 -12.30
CA VAL A 419 -9.32 -5.41 -13.42
C VAL A 419 -10.38 -4.32 -13.23
N ILE A 420 -10.51 -3.43 -14.22
CA ILE A 420 -11.51 -2.36 -14.26
C ILE A 420 -12.72 -2.84 -15.06
N GLY A 421 -13.90 -2.85 -14.42
CA GLY A 421 -15.17 -3.29 -15.00
C GLY A 421 -15.91 -2.22 -15.80
N SER A 422 -17.13 -2.55 -16.22
CA SER A 422 -17.96 -1.66 -17.03
C SER A 422 -18.55 -0.50 -16.20
N PRO A 423 -18.69 0.70 -16.78
CA PRO A 423 -19.24 1.84 -16.07
C PRO A 423 -20.77 1.76 -15.97
N ILE A 424 -21.30 1.98 -14.77
CA ILE A 424 -22.73 2.15 -14.50
C ILE A 424 -23.03 3.64 -14.40
N TYR A 425 -23.72 4.19 -15.40
CA TYR A 425 -23.93 5.63 -15.50
C TYR A 425 -25.06 6.11 -14.60
N VAL A 426 -24.74 7.01 -13.67
CA VAL A 426 -25.73 7.75 -12.87
C VAL A 426 -25.91 9.12 -13.52
N LYS A 427 -26.96 9.24 -14.31
CA LYS A 427 -27.25 10.45 -15.11
C LYS A 427 -27.69 11.61 -14.22
N GLU A 428 -28.74 11.40 -13.44
CA GLU A 428 -29.43 12.48 -12.72
C GLU A 428 -28.80 12.74 -11.35
N GLN A 429 -28.67 14.03 -11.03
CA GLN A 429 -28.28 14.45 -9.69
C GLN A 429 -29.50 14.43 -8.77
N ASN A 430 -29.40 13.70 -7.66
CA ASN A 430 -30.39 13.72 -6.60
C ASN A 430 -29.69 13.89 -5.23
N LEU A 431 -29.96 15.02 -4.56
CA LEU A 431 -29.33 15.35 -3.27
C LEU A 431 -29.88 14.54 -2.10
N ASN A 432 -31.13 14.09 -2.20
CA ASN A 432 -31.87 13.34 -1.19
C ASN A 432 -32.42 12.05 -1.83
N PRO A 433 -31.54 11.10 -2.22
CA PRO A 433 -31.97 9.90 -2.90
C PRO A 433 -32.80 9.02 -1.97
N THR A 434 -33.91 8.49 -2.50
CA THR A 434 -34.73 7.54 -1.77
C THR A 434 -33.98 6.21 -1.61
N PRO A 435 -34.28 5.40 -0.58
CA PRO A 435 -33.63 4.11 -0.38
C PRO A 435 -33.71 3.20 -1.61
N GLU A 436 -34.81 3.23 -2.35
CA GLU A 436 -35.07 2.39 -3.53
C GLU A 436 -34.10 2.72 -4.67
N ILE A 437 -33.84 4.00 -4.93
CA ILE A 437 -32.87 4.43 -5.95
C ILE A 437 -31.46 3.99 -5.58
N VAL A 438 -31.08 4.13 -4.29
CA VAL A 438 -29.76 3.71 -3.81
C VAL A 438 -29.62 2.19 -3.94
N GLU A 439 -30.66 1.43 -3.63
CA GLU A 439 -30.68 -0.02 -3.76
C GLU A 439 -30.60 -0.48 -5.22
N HIS A 440 -31.32 0.18 -6.12
CA HIS A 440 -31.24 -0.08 -7.55
C HIS A 440 -29.80 0.00 -8.06
N TYR A 441 -29.09 1.11 -7.82
CA TYR A 441 -27.70 1.26 -8.25
C TYR A 441 -26.73 0.36 -7.49
N GLN A 442 -26.99 0.05 -6.22
CA GLN A 442 -26.21 -0.93 -5.45
C GLN A 442 -26.31 -2.32 -6.07
N ASN A 443 -27.51 -2.75 -6.49
CA ASN A 443 -27.73 -4.04 -7.12
C ASN A 443 -27.03 -4.12 -8.48
N LEU A 444 -27.18 -3.10 -9.33
CA LEU A 444 -26.43 -3.01 -10.59
C LEU A 444 -24.92 -3.08 -10.37
N TYR A 445 -24.40 -2.39 -9.36
CA TYR A 445 -22.98 -2.42 -9.02
C TYR A 445 -22.51 -3.81 -8.57
N ILE A 446 -23.30 -4.49 -7.74
CA ILE A 446 -23.02 -5.85 -7.28
C ILE A 446 -23.07 -6.85 -8.44
N GLU A 447 -24.05 -6.73 -9.33
CA GLU A 447 -24.18 -7.59 -10.51
C GLU A 447 -22.98 -7.44 -11.43
N GLU A 448 -22.59 -6.21 -11.75
CA GLU A 448 -21.42 -5.96 -12.60
C GLU A 448 -20.11 -6.38 -11.92
N LEU A 449 -19.99 -6.22 -10.60
CA LEU A 449 -18.82 -6.70 -9.84
C LEU A 449 -18.73 -8.23 -9.86
N LYS A 450 -19.86 -8.94 -9.69
CA LYS A 450 -19.92 -10.39 -9.80
C LYS A 450 -19.53 -10.85 -11.19
N LYS A 451 -20.12 -10.23 -12.22
CA LYS A 451 -19.77 -10.52 -13.62
C LYS A 451 -18.27 -10.33 -13.87
N LEU A 452 -17.71 -9.19 -13.46
CA LEU A 452 -16.29 -8.88 -13.55
C LEU A 452 -15.42 -9.96 -12.90
N TYR A 453 -15.82 -10.45 -11.72
CA TYR A 453 -15.11 -11.49 -11.01
C TYR A 453 -15.17 -12.83 -11.75
N TYR A 454 -16.37 -13.34 -12.05
CA TYR A 454 -16.54 -14.68 -12.64
C TYR A 454 -15.97 -14.77 -14.06
N GLU A 455 -15.99 -13.70 -14.86
CA GLU A 455 -15.37 -13.68 -16.19
C GLU A 455 -13.83 -13.69 -16.17
N ASN A 456 -13.22 -13.45 -15.01
CA ASN A 456 -11.77 -13.30 -14.88
C ASN A 456 -11.12 -14.20 -13.83
N ARG A 457 -11.88 -14.83 -12.92
CA ARG A 457 -11.35 -15.63 -11.81
C ARG A 457 -10.43 -16.76 -12.28
N ASP A 458 -10.78 -17.44 -13.36
CA ASP A 458 -10.00 -18.58 -13.87
C ASP A 458 -8.63 -18.14 -14.39
N LYS A 459 -8.56 -16.95 -15.00
CA LYS A 459 -7.32 -16.38 -15.55
C LYS A 459 -6.28 -16.07 -14.49
N TYR A 460 -6.71 -15.84 -13.25
CA TYR A 460 -5.86 -15.36 -12.16
C TYR A 460 -5.76 -16.35 -10.99
N GLY A 461 -6.17 -17.60 -11.18
CA GLY A 461 -6.02 -18.67 -10.18
C GLY A 461 -7.10 -18.69 -9.09
N TYR A 462 -8.28 -18.15 -9.37
CA TYR A 462 -9.44 -18.09 -8.47
C TYR A 462 -10.61 -18.96 -8.95
N GLY A 463 -10.38 -19.94 -9.83
CA GLY A 463 -11.45 -20.75 -10.43
C GLY A 463 -12.34 -21.47 -9.43
N ASP A 464 -11.74 -21.97 -8.34
CA ASP A 464 -12.43 -22.66 -7.26
C ASP A 464 -12.87 -21.73 -6.11
N VAL A 465 -12.64 -20.42 -6.25
CA VAL A 465 -12.96 -19.43 -5.22
C VAL A 465 -14.27 -18.72 -5.56
N GLU A 466 -15.26 -18.89 -4.69
CA GLU A 466 -16.54 -18.20 -4.80
C GLU A 466 -16.47 -16.77 -4.23
N LEU A 467 -17.18 -15.85 -4.88
CA LEU A 467 -17.29 -14.46 -4.43
C LEU A 467 -18.47 -14.32 -3.47
N ASN A 468 -18.18 -14.11 -2.19
CA ASN A 468 -19.20 -13.87 -1.18
C ASN A 468 -19.32 -12.39 -0.89
N ILE A 469 -20.55 -11.88 -0.94
CA ILE A 469 -20.83 -10.49 -0.55
C ILE A 469 -21.46 -10.52 0.84
N VAL A 470 -20.68 -10.09 1.82
CA VAL A 470 -21.04 -10.09 3.23
C VAL A 470 -21.56 -8.72 3.67
N ASP A 471 -22.25 -8.75 4.81
CA ASP A 471 -22.85 -7.55 5.41
C ASP A 471 -21.81 -6.62 5.99
#